data_AF-A0AAV6Y5M3-F1
#
_entry.id   AF-A0AAV6Y5M3-F1
#
_cell.length_a   1.000
_cell.length_b   1.000
_cell.length_c   1.000
_cell.angle_alpha   90.00
_cell.angle_beta   90.00
_cell.angle_gamma   90.00
#
_symmetry.space_group_name_H-M   'P 1'
#
loop_
_entity.id
_entity.type
_entity.pdbx_description
1 polymer ?
#
loop_
_entity_poly.entity_id
_entity_poly.type
_entity_poly.pdbx_seq_one_letter_code
_entity_poly.pdbx_strand_id
1 'polypeptide(L)'
;MEILYCILALCCGVFVLERAWKVLIWVWFEPRKVEKWLRQQGFNGNSYRFLIGDYKEIGAIRKEAQSKPISFSHDIAPRVIPFIHQSFEKYGIVTK
;
A
#
# COMPACT_ATOMS: atom_id res chain seq x y z
N MET A 1 -37.08 -21.39 24.30
CA MET A 1 -36.75 -20.73 23.02
C MET A 1 -35.87 -19.51 23.22
N GLU A 2 -36.17 -18.61 24.16
CA GLU A 2 -35.39 -17.37 24.40
C GLU A 2 -33.92 -17.61 24.76
N ILE A 3 -33.62 -18.58 25.64
CA ILE A 3 -32.25 -18.92 26.04
C ILE A 3 -31.39 -19.35 24.82
N LEU A 4 -31.98 -20.11 23.89
CA LEU A 4 -31.30 -20.55 22.68
C LEU A 4 -30.93 -19.37 21.77
N TYR A 5 -31.84 -18.39 21.63
CA TYR A 5 -31.57 -17.16 20.87
C TYR A 5 -30.46 -16.32 21.51
N CYS A 6 -30.45 -16.19 22.84
CA CYS A 6 -29.38 -15.48 23.55
C CYS A 6 -28.00 -16.12 23.32
N ILE A 7 -27.92 -17.45 23.37
CA ILE A 7 -26.67 -18.19 23.13
C ILE A 7 -26.19 -17.98 21.69
N LEU A 8 -27.08 -18.12 20.70
CA LEU A 8 -26.75 -17.90 19.29
C LEU A 8 -26.26 -16.46 19.04
N ALA A 9 -26.93 -15.46 19.62
CA ALA A 9 -26.53 -14.06 19.50
C ALA A 9 -25.13 -13.81 20.09
N LEU A 10 -24.82 -14.39 21.25
CA LEU A 10 -23.50 -14.29 21.88
C LEU A 10 -22.41 -14.96 21.03
N CYS A 11 -22.67 -16.17 20.50
CA CYS A 11 -21.72 -16.86 19.62
C CYS A 11 -21.44 -16.05 18.35
N CYS A 12 -22.47 -15.49 17.72
CA CYS A 12 -22.32 -14.60 16.57
C CYS A 12 -21.51 -13.35 16.93
N GLY A 13 -21.77 -12.73 18.07
CA GLY A 13 -21.03 -11.56 18.55
C GLY A 13 -19.53 -11.85 18.73
N VAL A 14 -19.19 -12.95 19.40
CA VAL A 14 -17.79 -13.37 19.60
C VAL A 14 -17.10 -13.65 18.27
N PHE A 15 -17.78 -14.32 17.34
CA PHE A 15 -17.23 -14.59 16.01
C PHE A 15 -16.92 -13.31 15.23
N VAL A 16 -17.84 -12.33 15.24
CA VAL A 16 -17.63 -11.03 14.59
C VAL A 16 -16.45 -10.29 15.22
N LEU A 17 -16.34 -10.29 16.55
CA LEU A 17 -15.23 -9.66 17.26
C LEU A 17 -13.88 -10.28 16.92
N GLU A 18 -13.80 -11.61 16.85
CA GLU A 18 -12.57 -12.32 16.46
C GLU A 18 -12.13 -11.93 15.04
N ARG A 19 -13.08 -11.86 14.10
CA ARG A 19 -12.78 -11.45 12.72
C ARG A 19 -12.35 -9.99 12.63
N ALA A 20 -13.06 -9.10 13.33
CA ALA A 20 -12.70 -7.68 13.38
C ALA A 20 -11.29 -7.47 13.96
N TRP A 21 -10.94 -8.22 15.01
CA TRP A 21 -9.61 -8.17 15.62
C TRP A 21 -8.52 -8.65 14.65
N LYS A 22 -8.75 -9.76 13.95
CA LYS A 22 -7.83 -10.27 12.91
C LYS A 22 -7.63 -9.27 11.78
N VAL A 23 -8.72 -8.64 11.31
CA VAL A 23 -8.65 -7.60 10.28
C VAL A 23 -7.86 -6.39 10.79
N LEU A 24 -8.06 -5.97 12.04
CA LEU A 24 -7.28 -4.87 12.62
C LEU A 24 -5.78 -5.18 12.66
N ILE A 25 -5.41 -6.40 13.07
CA ILE A 25 -4.02 -6.85 13.08
C ILE A 25 -3.44 -6.82 11.66
N TRP A 26 -4.15 -7.40 10.71
CA TRP A 26 -3.71 -7.50 9.32
C TRP A 26 -3.58 -6.12 8.65
N VAL A 27 -4.57 -5.23 8.83
CA VAL A 27 -4.56 -3.91 8.18
C VAL A 27 -3.55 -2.94 8.83
N TRP A 28 -3.25 -3.08 10.13
CA TRP A 28 -2.42 -2.08 10.83
C TRP A 28 -1.04 -2.57 11.24
N PHE A 29 -0.93 -3.77 11.82
CA PHE A 29 0.30 -4.24 12.44
C PHE A 29 1.23 -4.93 11.44
N GLU A 30 0.68 -5.77 10.57
CA GLU A 30 1.42 -6.48 9.56
C GLU A 30 2.17 -5.55 8.58
N PRO A 31 1.52 -4.54 7.95
CA PRO A 31 2.22 -3.64 7.03
C PRO A 31 3.32 -2.84 7.71
N ARG A 32 3.13 -2.41 8.97
CA ARG A 32 4.15 -1.70 9.74
C ARG A 32 5.34 -2.58 10.07
N LYS A 33 5.12 -3.88 10.32
CA LYS A 33 6.20 -4.85 10.54
C LYS A 33 7.03 -5.03 9.28
N VAL A 34 6.38 -5.20 8.13
CA VAL A 34 7.04 -5.31 6.82
C VAL A 34 7.80 -4.03 6.49
N GLU A 35 7.21 -2.86 6.70
CA GLU A 35 7.87 -1.57 6.48
C GLU A 35 9.16 -1.44 7.29
N LYS A 36 9.12 -1.77 8.59
CA LYS A 36 10.32 -1.75 9.45
C LYS A 36 11.40 -2.69 8.95
N TRP A 37 11.03 -3.90 8.54
CA TRP A 37 11.96 -4.88 8.02
C TRP A 37 12.61 -4.42 6.70
N LEU A 38 11.84 -3.88 5.76
CA LEU A 38 12.35 -3.32 4.51
C LEU A 38 13.31 -2.15 4.76
N ARG A 39 12.97 -1.24 5.69
CA ARG A 39 13.85 -0.13 6.07
C ARG A 39 15.18 -0.61 6.66
N GLN A 40 15.17 -1.68 7.45
CA GLN A 40 16.38 -2.29 8.00
C GLN A 40 17.27 -2.89 6.90
N GLN A 41 16.69 -3.34 5.79
CA GLN A 41 17.43 -3.82 4.61
C GLN A 41 17.95 -2.69 3.72
N GLY A 42 17.73 -1.42 4.07
CA GLY A 42 18.13 -0.27 3.26
C GLY A 42 17.12 0.15 2.21
N PHE A 43 15.96 -0.51 2.12
CA PHE A 43 14.86 -0.05 1.28
C PHE A 43 14.13 1.10 1.98
N ASN A 44 14.55 2.31 1.68
CA ASN A 44 13.89 3.52 2.17
C ASN A 44 12.87 3.98 1.11
N GLY A 45 11.62 3.57 1.25
CA GLY A 45 10.52 3.96 0.36
C GLY A 45 9.44 4.80 1.07
N ASN A 46 8.27 4.92 0.44
CA ASN A 46 7.10 5.54 1.06
C ASN A 46 6.62 4.73 2.28
N SER A 47 6.16 5.42 3.32
CA SER A 47 5.55 4.78 4.50
C SER A 47 4.16 4.23 4.17
N TYR A 48 3.73 3.19 4.90
CA TYR A 48 2.40 2.61 4.70
C TYR A 48 1.27 3.61 4.95
N ARG A 49 0.28 3.64 4.04
CA ARG A 49 -0.96 4.42 4.15
C ARG A 49 -2.16 3.49 4.09
N PHE A 50 -3.11 3.69 5.00
CA PHE A 50 -4.25 2.81 5.23
C PHE A 50 -5.12 2.61 3.98
N LEU A 51 -5.33 1.34 3.60
CA LEU A 51 -6.18 0.79 2.52
C LEU A 51 -5.88 1.24 1.08
N ILE A 52 -5.65 2.53 0.84
CA ILE A 52 -5.48 3.10 -0.50
C ILE A 52 -4.00 3.26 -0.87
N GLY A 53 -3.09 3.25 0.12
CA GLY A 53 -1.65 3.38 -0.16
C GLY A 53 -1.35 4.61 -1.01
N ASP A 54 -0.66 4.38 -2.12
CA ASP A 54 -0.20 5.40 -3.07
C ASP A 54 -0.98 5.38 -4.40
N TYR A 55 -2.11 4.68 -4.50
CA TYR A 55 -2.88 4.57 -5.75
C TYR A 55 -3.23 5.93 -6.37
N LYS A 56 -3.61 6.91 -5.54
CA LYS A 56 -3.95 8.27 -6.00
C LYS A 56 -2.73 8.98 -6.59
N GLU A 57 -1.57 8.82 -5.97
CA GLU A 57 -0.31 9.45 -6.40
C GLU A 57 0.19 8.81 -7.70
N ILE A 58 0.15 7.47 -7.78
CA ILE A 58 0.47 6.72 -9.00
C ILE A 58 -0.42 7.18 -10.17
N GLY A 59 -1.72 7.36 -9.93
CA GLY A 59 -2.66 7.85 -10.94
C GLY A 59 -2.37 9.28 -11.38
N ALA A 60 -2.03 10.17 -10.45
CA ALA A 60 -1.68 11.55 -10.74
C ALA A 60 -0.38 11.65 -11.57
N ILE A 61 0.67 10.95 -11.15
CA ILE A 61 1.97 10.88 -11.84
C ILE A 61 1.79 10.31 -13.25
N ARG A 62 0.97 9.26 -13.40
CA ARG A 62 0.64 8.70 -14.72
C ARG A 62 -0.06 9.70 -15.62
N LYS A 63 -1.06 10.42 -15.09
CA LYS A 63 -1.81 11.43 -15.86
C LYS A 63 -0.90 12.57 -16.31
N GLU A 64 0.01 13.01 -15.44
CA GLU A 64 0.99 14.05 -15.76
C GLU A 64 1.99 13.58 -16.83
N ALA A 65 2.49 12.35 -16.74
CA ALA A 65 3.40 11.81 -17.74
C ALA A 65 2.74 11.67 -19.12
N GLN A 66 1.45 11.33 -19.14
CA GLN A 66 0.68 11.20 -20.38
C GLN A 66 0.29 12.55 -21.00
N SER A 67 0.12 13.62 -20.20
CA SER A 67 -0.22 14.95 -20.71
C SER A 67 0.94 15.64 -21.43
N LYS A 68 2.18 15.30 -21.07
CA LYS A 68 3.38 15.79 -21.78
C LYS A 68 3.42 15.22 -23.20
N PRO A 69 4.05 15.88 -24.18
CA PRO A 69 4.26 15.29 -25.51
C PRO A 69 5.23 14.11 -25.46
N ILE A 70 5.13 13.18 -26.42
CA ILE A 70 6.11 12.10 -26.57
C ILE A 70 7.42 12.71 -27.07
N SER A 71 8.52 12.52 -26.33
CA SER A 71 9.84 12.86 -26.84
C SER A 71 10.29 11.81 -27.86
N PHE A 72 10.93 12.23 -28.96
CA PHE A 72 11.58 11.33 -29.92
C PHE A 72 12.95 10.81 -29.43
N SER A 73 13.19 10.83 -28.13
CA SER A 73 14.40 10.27 -27.54
C SER A 73 14.22 8.77 -27.26
N HIS A 74 15.33 8.05 -27.08
CA HIS A 74 15.29 6.66 -26.65
C HIS A 74 14.86 6.51 -25.17
N ASP A 75 14.79 7.61 -24.40
CA ASP A 75 14.35 7.55 -23.01
C ASP A 75 12.83 7.70 -22.89
N ILE A 76 12.17 6.54 -22.94
CA ILE A 76 10.71 6.44 -22.86
C ILE A 76 10.21 6.04 -21.46
N ALA A 77 11.12 5.66 -20.56
CA ALA A 77 10.79 5.18 -19.22
C ALA A 77 10.02 6.20 -18.37
N PRO A 78 10.35 7.52 -18.37
CA PRO A 78 9.60 8.54 -17.64
C PRO A 78 8.15 8.69 -18.10
N ARG A 79 7.80 8.19 -19.30
CA ARG A 79 6.43 8.25 -19.82
C ARG A 79 5.65 6.96 -19.57
N VAL A 80 6.30 5.81 -19.77
CA VAL A 80 5.64 4.48 -19.72
C VAL A 80 5.47 4.00 -18.29
N ILE A 81 6.49 4.20 -17.45
CA ILE A 81 6.51 3.79 -16.04
C ILE A 81 6.95 4.96 -15.14
N PRO A 82 6.23 6.09 -15.17
CA PRO A 82 6.66 7.34 -14.53
C PRO A 82 6.86 7.20 -13.02
N PHE A 83 5.98 6.45 -12.34
CA PHE A 83 6.08 6.22 -10.90
C PHE A 83 7.35 5.47 -10.50
N ILE A 84 7.72 4.45 -11.28
CA ILE A 84 8.92 3.65 -11.02
C ILE A 84 10.17 4.48 -11.29
N HIS A 85 10.18 5.22 -12.41
CA HIS A 85 11.26 6.13 -12.76
C HIS A 85 11.51 7.16 -11.65
N GLN A 86 10.46 7.87 -11.20
CA GLN A 86 10.56 8.85 -10.11
C GLN A 86 10.96 8.20 -8.77
N SER A 87 10.51 6.97 -8.50
CA SER A 87 10.91 6.24 -7.29
C SER A 87 12.39 5.87 -7.30
N PHE A 88 12.94 5.50 -8.46
CA PHE A 88 14.37 5.28 -8.62
C PHE A 88 15.18 6.57 -8.50
N GLU A 89 14.71 7.70 -9.03
CA GLU A 89 15.38 8.98 -8.84
C GLU A 89 15.40 9.40 -7.36
N LYS A 90 14.30 9.15 -6.64
CA LYS A 90 14.13 9.57 -5.25
C LYS A 90 14.80 8.64 -4.23
N TYR A 91 14.73 7.33 -4.45
CA TYR A 91 15.11 6.30 -3.49
C TYR A 91 16.16 5.33 -4.01
N GLY A 92 16.54 5.43 -5.29
CA GLY A 92 17.60 4.62 -5.87
C GLY A 92 18.90 4.83 -5.12
N ILE A 93 19.58 3.73 -4.82
CA ILE A 93 20.91 3.77 -4.24
C ILE A 93 21.83 4.33 -5.33
N VAL A 94 22.29 5.57 -5.15
CA VAL A 94 23.36 6.12 -5.96
C VAL A 94 24.63 5.34 -5.60
N THR A 95 24.89 4.25 -6.31
CA THR A 95 26.22 3.67 -6.35
C THR A 95 27.12 4.74 -6.97
N LYS A 96 27.81 5.49 -6.11
CA LYS A 96 28.93 6.34 -6.51
C LYS A 96 30.10 5.48 -6.95
#